data_AF-A0A381LG99-F1
#
_entry.id   AF-A0A381LG99-F1
#
_cell.length_a   1.000
_cell.length_b   1.000
_cell.length_c   1.000
_cell.angle_alpha   90.00
_cell.angle_beta   90.00
_cell.angle_gamma   90.00
#
_symmetry.space_group_name_H-M   'P 1'
#
loop_
_entity.id
_entity.type
_entity.pdbx_description
1 polymer ?
#
loop_
_entity_poly.entity_id
_entity_poly.type
_entity_poly.pdbx_seq_one_letter_code
_entity_poly.pdbx_strand_id
1 'polypeptide(L)'
;MKFQSTALGVTISFCFYTIAATDEPGNYVCGKDYLISYLISKYVRGSCISLKYADITNIYPVTFDGSSHFGISDATLFATPTRIGNVKKHVKGRCIGKNRVVIDSMCNLIGLVYVTNQSYKRCVKILDSTDESWIASQTISSPVPKTYGYDCNFTIFILEETLQFYRKLKQKISTLEKWEVRKHILTIYSTEFGERTSLDKLQTPYRIAVDKNLIFLGMMYRLGSHWKRCEQIEYDDSEP
;
A
#
# COMPACT_ATOMS: atom_id res chain seq x y z
N MET A 1 68.88 -5.78 -34.50
CA MET A 1 68.10 -6.25 -33.34
C MET A 1 66.71 -5.64 -33.40
N LYS A 2 65.65 -6.45 -33.51
CA LYS A 2 64.25 -5.98 -33.50
C LYS A 2 63.72 -6.06 -32.07
N PHE A 3 63.34 -4.92 -31.48
CA PHE A 3 62.59 -4.89 -30.23
C PHE A 3 61.12 -5.23 -30.53
N GLN A 4 60.65 -6.39 -30.07
CA GLN A 4 59.23 -6.68 -29.97
C GLN A 4 58.72 -6.05 -28.67
N SER A 5 57.93 -4.98 -28.80
CA SER A 5 57.18 -4.41 -27.69
C SER A 5 55.84 -5.13 -27.60
N THR A 6 55.70 -6.07 -26.68
CA THR A 6 54.42 -6.68 -26.32
C THR A 6 53.63 -5.69 -25.48
N ALA A 7 52.70 -4.96 -26.12
CA ALA A 7 51.72 -4.15 -25.41
C ALA A 7 50.70 -5.09 -24.75
N LEU A 8 50.75 -5.20 -23.42
CA LEU A 8 49.73 -5.88 -22.64
C LEU A 8 48.49 -4.97 -22.57
N GLY A 9 47.46 -5.30 -23.35
CA GLY A 9 46.16 -4.64 -23.24
C GLY A 9 45.44 -5.14 -22.00
N VAL A 10 45.29 -4.27 -20.99
CA VAL A 10 44.46 -4.55 -19.81
C VAL A 10 43.05 -4.10 -20.11
N THR A 11 42.13 -5.04 -20.29
CA THR A 11 40.69 -4.75 -20.38
C THR A 11 40.15 -4.60 -18.96
N ILE A 12 39.97 -3.35 -18.50
CA ILE A 12 39.28 -3.07 -17.24
C ILE A 12 37.78 -3.10 -17.53
N SER A 13 37.11 -4.17 -17.12
CA SER A 13 35.65 -4.28 -17.22
C SER A 13 35.02 -3.69 -15.96
N PHE A 14 34.32 -2.57 -16.11
CA PHE A 14 33.52 -1.99 -15.03
C PHE A 14 32.12 -2.60 -15.05
N CYS A 15 31.81 -3.44 -14.06
CA CYS A 15 30.42 -3.84 -13.79
C CYS A 15 29.75 -2.70 -13.01
N PHE A 16 29.02 -1.84 -13.72
CA PHE A 16 28.11 -0.90 -13.09
C PHE A 16 26.87 -1.67 -12.64
N TYR A 17 26.78 -1.94 -11.34
CA TYR A 17 25.54 -2.41 -10.72
C TYR A 17 24.70 -1.19 -10.40
N THR A 18 23.66 -0.94 -11.19
CA THR A 18 22.63 0.02 -10.82
C THR A 18 21.79 -0.64 -9.73
N ILE A 19 22.09 -0.29 -8.48
CA ILE A 19 21.30 -0.74 -7.33
C ILE A 19 20.02 0.08 -7.37
N ALA A 20 18.96 -0.46 -7.97
CA ALA A 20 17.63 0.09 -7.78
C ALA A 20 17.34 0.12 -6.27
N ALA A 21 16.73 1.20 -5.77
CA ALA A 21 16.35 1.31 -4.37
C ALA A 21 15.48 0.09 -4.01
N THR A 22 16.03 -0.82 -3.22
CA THR A 22 15.35 -2.06 -2.86
C THR A 22 14.40 -1.77 -1.72
N ASP A 23 13.11 -1.98 -1.95
CA ASP A 23 12.11 -1.85 -0.90
C ASP A 23 12.13 -3.13 -0.05
N GLU A 24 12.49 -3.03 1.23
CA GLU A 24 12.28 -4.16 2.14
C GLU A 24 10.79 -4.54 2.20
N PRO A 25 10.44 -5.83 2.40
CA PRO A 25 9.06 -6.27 2.53
C PRO A 25 8.38 -5.63 3.75
N GLY A 26 7.66 -4.53 3.52
CA GLY A 26 6.77 -3.89 4.50
C GLY A 26 5.30 -4.25 4.26
N ASN A 27 4.41 -3.66 5.06
CA ASN A 27 2.98 -3.68 4.76
C ASN A 27 2.65 -2.67 3.66
N TYR A 28 1.70 -2.98 2.80
CA TYR A 28 1.31 -2.10 1.68
C TYR A 28 -0.20 -1.95 1.59
N VAL A 29 -0.64 -0.77 1.15
CA VAL A 29 -2.02 -0.53 0.70
C VAL A 29 -2.06 -0.33 -0.80
N CYS A 30 -2.83 -1.17 -1.47
CA CYS A 30 -3.12 -1.08 -2.90
C CYS A 30 -4.58 -0.65 -3.10
N GLY A 31 -4.84 0.66 -3.16
CA GLY A 31 -6.20 1.18 -3.19
C GLY A 31 -6.94 0.90 -1.88
N LYS A 32 -7.78 -0.15 -1.85
CA LYS A 32 -8.53 -0.61 -0.66
C LYS A 32 -8.05 -1.96 -0.12
N ASP A 33 -7.09 -2.58 -0.79
CA ASP A 33 -6.54 -3.87 -0.37
C ASP A 33 -5.32 -3.65 0.54
N TYR A 34 -5.38 -4.20 1.75
CA TYR A 34 -4.24 -4.28 2.65
C TYR A 34 -3.44 -5.56 2.37
N LEU A 35 -2.12 -5.42 2.21
CA LEU A 35 -1.20 -6.52 1.92
C LEU A 35 -0.12 -6.57 3.00
N ILE A 36 -0.13 -7.67 3.76
CA ILE A 36 0.78 -7.88 4.89
C ILE A 36 2.16 -8.33 4.36
N SER A 37 3.23 -7.84 4.97
CA SER A 37 4.63 -8.12 4.63
C SER A 37 4.92 -9.61 4.37
N TYR A 38 4.49 -10.51 5.26
CA TYR A 38 4.78 -11.95 5.11
C TYR A 38 4.22 -12.55 3.80
N LEU A 39 3.06 -12.06 3.33
CA LEU A 39 2.48 -12.50 2.06
C LEU A 39 3.28 -11.95 0.89
N ILE A 40 3.71 -10.69 0.98
CA ILE A 40 4.53 -10.03 -0.04
C ILE A 40 5.85 -10.79 -0.22
N SER A 41 6.55 -11.12 0.86
CA SER A 41 7.78 -11.93 0.83
C SER A 41 7.57 -13.28 0.13
N LYS A 42 6.42 -13.93 0.37
CA LYS A 42 6.05 -15.17 -0.32
C LYS A 42 5.86 -14.97 -1.83
N TYR A 43 5.22 -13.87 -2.24
CA TYR A 43 5.01 -13.54 -3.65
C TYR A 43 6.31 -13.17 -4.37
N VAL A 44 7.19 -12.40 -3.73
CA VAL A 44 8.54 -12.10 -4.25
C VAL A 44 9.30 -13.39 -4.52
N ARG A 45 9.35 -14.29 -3.52
CA ARG A 45 10.02 -15.59 -3.67
C ARG A 45 9.41 -16.43 -4.80
N GLY A 46 8.09 -16.48 -4.89
CA GLY A 46 7.40 -17.23 -5.96
C GLY A 46 7.64 -16.65 -7.36
N SER A 47 7.70 -15.32 -7.46
CA SER A 47 8.02 -14.62 -8.70
C SER A 47 9.46 -14.90 -9.14
N CYS A 48 10.41 -14.82 -8.22
CA CYS A 48 11.82 -15.14 -8.46
C CYS A 48 12.03 -16.59 -8.94
N ILE A 49 11.37 -17.55 -8.29
CA ILE A 49 11.38 -18.97 -8.72
C ILE A 49 10.86 -19.08 -10.14
N SER A 50 9.74 -18.43 -10.45
CA SER A 50 9.13 -18.47 -11.79
C SER A 50 10.06 -17.86 -12.85
N LEU A 51 10.74 -16.76 -12.52
CA LEU A 51 11.74 -16.13 -13.39
C LEU A 51 12.95 -17.06 -13.64
N LYS A 52 13.45 -17.71 -12.59
CA LYS A 52 14.61 -18.62 -12.66
C LYS A 52 14.35 -19.84 -13.53
N TYR A 53 13.15 -20.43 -13.44
CA TYR A 53 12.82 -21.65 -14.19
C TYR A 53 12.18 -21.36 -15.55
N ALA A 54 11.67 -20.14 -15.78
CA ALA A 54 11.09 -19.68 -17.04
C ALA A 54 10.16 -20.71 -17.71
N ASP A 55 9.27 -21.33 -16.91
CA ASP A 55 8.32 -22.32 -17.41
C ASP A 55 7.37 -21.66 -18.42
N ILE A 56 7.39 -22.16 -19.66
CA ILE A 56 6.57 -21.66 -20.78
C ILE A 56 5.07 -21.74 -20.50
N THR A 57 4.64 -22.56 -19.55
CA THR A 57 3.23 -22.66 -19.14
C THR A 57 2.83 -21.59 -18.12
N ASN A 58 3.81 -20.89 -17.53
CA ASN A 58 3.59 -19.81 -16.60
C ASN A 58 3.70 -18.44 -17.29
N ILE A 59 2.57 -17.74 -17.36
CA ILE A 59 2.48 -16.41 -17.99
C ILE A 59 3.20 -15.33 -17.15
N TYR A 60 3.50 -15.62 -15.87
CA TYR A 60 4.15 -14.66 -14.96
C TYR A 60 5.50 -15.17 -14.44
N PRO A 61 6.44 -14.27 -14.09
CA PRO A 61 6.34 -12.81 -14.21
C PRO A 61 6.30 -12.31 -15.66
N VAL A 62 5.69 -11.14 -15.88
CA VAL A 62 5.77 -10.40 -17.15
C VAL A 62 6.71 -9.21 -17.00
N THR A 63 7.34 -8.78 -18.10
CA THR A 63 8.12 -7.54 -18.09
C THR A 63 7.24 -6.35 -17.69
N PHE A 64 7.82 -5.43 -16.93
CA PHE A 64 7.14 -4.25 -16.40
C PHE A 64 7.98 -3.01 -16.67
N ASP A 65 7.37 -1.97 -17.21
CA ASP A 65 8.01 -0.67 -17.40
C ASP A 65 7.91 0.14 -16.10
N GLY A 66 9.04 0.28 -15.41
CA GLY A 66 9.15 0.99 -14.14
C GLY A 66 9.26 2.51 -14.27
N SER A 67 9.47 3.04 -15.47
CA SER A 67 9.88 4.44 -15.68
C SER A 67 8.90 5.44 -15.05
N SER A 68 7.61 5.24 -15.31
CA SER A 68 6.54 6.13 -14.86
C SER A 68 6.09 5.91 -13.41
N HIS A 69 6.47 4.81 -12.77
CA HIS A 69 5.93 4.42 -11.45
C HIS A 69 6.99 4.39 -10.36
N PHE A 70 8.24 4.11 -10.74
CA PHE A 70 9.37 3.95 -9.84
C PHE A 70 10.58 4.81 -10.26
N GLY A 71 10.48 5.58 -11.36
CA GLY A 71 11.61 6.37 -11.87
C GLY A 71 12.74 5.52 -12.45
N ILE A 72 12.52 4.21 -12.64
CA ILE A 72 13.54 3.27 -13.08
C ILE A 72 13.38 3.04 -14.59
N SER A 73 14.35 3.50 -15.38
CA SER A 73 14.39 3.32 -16.84
C SER A 73 15.56 2.45 -17.31
N ASP A 74 16.51 2.17 -16.42
CA ASP A 74 17.80 1.50 -16.69
C ASP A 74 17.85 0.05 -16.15
N ALA A 75 16.73 -0.47 -15.63
CA ALA A 75 16.62 -1.86 -15.17
C ALA A 75 15.39 -2.56 -15.78
N THR A 76 15.54 -3.85 -16.08
CA THR A 76 14.40 -4.69 -16.47
C THR A 76 13.64 -5.13 -15.23
N LEU A 77 12.38 -4.72 -15.13
CA LEU A 77 11.50 -5.10 -14.03
C LEU A 77 10.49 -6.15 -14.47
N PHE A 78 9.97 -6.86 -13.48
CA PHE A 78 9.11 -8.01 -13.63
C PHE A 78 7.92 -7.93 -12.68
N ALA A 79 6.70 -8.03 -13.19
CA ALA A 79 5.46 -7.95 -12.42
C ALA A 79 4.77 -9.32 -12.30
N THR A 80 4.36 -9.68 -11.08
CA THR A 80 3.59 -10.91 -10.79
C THR A 80 2.37 -10.62 -9.93
N PRO A 81 1.18 -11.19 -10.22
CA PRO A 81 0.00 -11.00 -9.39
C PRO A 81 0.17 -11.49 -7.95
N THR A 82 -0.28 -10.71 -6.97
CA THR A 82 -0.30 -11.14 -5.55
C THR A 82 -1.39 -12.17 -5.27
N ARG A 83 -2.40 -12.29 -6.12
CA ARG A 83 -3.39 -13.37 -6.03
C ARG A 83 -3.55 -14.01 -7.39
N ILE A 84 -3.19 -15.29 -7.48
CA ILE A 84 -3.57 -16.16 -8.58
C ILE A 84 -4.70 -17.02 -8.04
N GLY A 85 -5.94 -16.64 -8.31
CA GLY A 85 -7.08 -17.47 -7.94
C GLY A 85 -7.05 -18.76 -8.75
N ASN A 86 -6.86 -19.90 -8.09
CA ASN A 86 -7.19 -21.21 -8.66
C ASN A 86 -8.72 -21.33 -8.70
N VAL A 87 -9.38 -20.58 -9.57
CA VAL A 87 -10.77 -20.88 -9.90
C VAL A 87 -10.73 -22.20 -10.65
N LYS A 88 -11.49 -23.17 -10.15
CA LYS A 88 -11.66 -24.50 -10.75
C LYS A 88 -11.76 -24.36 -12.27
N LYS A 89 -11.14 -25.32 -12.98
CA LYS A 89 -10.96 -25.47 -14.45
C LYS A 89 -12.21 -25.30 -15.34
N HIS A 90 -13.35 -24.82 -14.82
CA HIS A 90 -14.63 -24.77 -15.53
C HIS A 90 -15.16 -23.35 -15.76
N VAL A 91 -14.43 -22.32 -15.33
CA VAL A 91 -14.65 -20.95 -15.79
C VAL A 91 -13.45 -20.56 -16.65
N LYS A 92 -13.68 -20.28 -17.94
CA LYS A 92 -12.66 -19.74 -18.85
C LYS A 92 -12.15 -18.41 -18.27
N GLY A 93 -11.04 -18.46 -17.56
CA GLY A 93 -10.35 -17.28 -17.02
C GLY A 93 -9.72 -17.55 -15.66
N ARG A 94 -8.39 -17.46 -15.58
CA ARG A 94 -7.66 -17.39 -14.31
C ARG A 94 -8.05 -16.05 -13.66
N CYS A 95 -8.73 -16.05 -12.50
CA CYS A 95 -9.01 -14.81 -11.77
C CYS A 95 -7.71 -14.27 -11.20
N ILE A 96 -7.06 -13.42 -12.00
CA ILE A 96 -5.85 -12.73 -11.63
C ILE A 96 -6.27 -11.52 -10.79
N GLY A 97 -5.78 -11.42 -9.55
CA GLY A 97 -6.03 -10.27 -8.68
C GLY A 97 -5.57 -8.95 -9.31
N LYS A 98 -5.93 -7.80 -8.75
CA LYS A 98 -5.52 -6.49 -9.31
C LYS A 98 -4.10 -6.07 -8.92
N ASN A 99 -3.59 -6.58 -7.82
CA ASN A 99 -2.30 -6.14 -7.27
C ASN A 99 -1.16 -6.98 -7.88
N ARG A 100 -0.01 -6.36 -8.10
CA ARG A 100 1.20 -6.93 -8.67
C ARG A 100 2.37 -6.60 -7.76
N VAL A 101 3.19 -7.60 -7.49
CA VAL A 101 4.53 -7.41 -6.95
C VAL A 101 5.46 -7.14 -8.11
N VAL A 102 6.31 -6.12 -7.99
CA VAL A 102 7.32 -5.76 -8.98
C VAL A 102 8.70 -6.09 -8.41
N ILE A 103 9.46 -6.91 -9.12
CA ILE A 103 10.82 -7.28 -8.77
C ILE A 103 11.78 -6.94 -9.91
N ASP A 104 13.06 -6.82 -9.62
CA ASP A 104 14.11 -6.78 -10.64
C ASP A 104 14.58 -8.21 -11.03
N SER A 105 15.53 -8.29 -11.97
CA SER A 105 16.15 -9.56 -12.38
C SER A 105 16.99 -10.23 -11.28
N MET A 106 17.37 -9.48 -10.24
CA MET A 106 18.09 -9.97 -9.06
C MET A 106 17.15 -10.44 -7.94
N CYS A 107 15.84 -10.46 -8.20
CA CYS A 107 14.79 -10.84 -7.24
C CYS A 107 14.64 -9.89 -6.05
N ASN A 108 15.11 -8.65 -6.18
CA ASN A 108 14.85 -7.61 -5.20
C ASN A 108 13.43 -7.07 -5.39
N LEU A 109 12.75 -6.78 -4.29
CA LEU A 109 11.46 -6.10 -4.32
C LEU A 109 11.67 -4.63 -4.68
N ILE A 110 11.04 -4.18 -5.76
CA ILE A 110 11.01 -2.77 -6.16
C ILE A 110 9.78 -2.06 -5.60
N GLY A 111 8.69 -2.81 -5.43
CA GLY A 111 7.46 -2.29 -4.83
C GLY A 111 6.24 -3.04 -5.33
N LEU A 112 5.06 -2.46 -5.05
CA LEU A 112 3.79 -3.01 -5.48
C LEU A 112 3.05 -1.99 -6.34
N VAL A 113 2.30 -2.50 -7.31
CA VAL A 113 1.36 -1.72 -8.12
C VAL A 113 0.01 -2.42 -8.17
N TYR A 114 -1.05 -1.68 -8.46
CA TYR A 114 -2.36 -2.26 -8.72
C TYR A 114 -2.96 -1.75 -10.03
N VAL A 115 -3.67 -2.66 -10.72
CA VAL A 115 -4.32 -2.39 -11.99
C VAL A 115 -5.59 -1.58 -11.75
N THR A 116 -5.68 -0.42 -12.40
CA THR A 116 -6.90 0.37 -12.55
C THR A 116 -7.46 0.21 -13.97
N ASN A 117 -8.60 0.84 -14.27
CA ASN A 117 -9.21 0.75 -15.60
C ASN A 117 -8.36 1.39 -16.71
N GLN A 118 -7.38 2.24 -16.36
CA GLN A 118 -6.65 3.07 -17.32
C GLN A 118 -5.12 2.88 -17.23
N SER A 119 -4.59 2.46 -16.09
CA SER A 119 -3.14 2.31 -15.87
C SER A 119 -2.83 1.44 -14.65
N TYR A 120 -1.55 1.28 -14.36
CA TYR A 120 -1.09 0.90 -13.02
C TYR A 120 -1.08 2.13 -12.09
N LYS A 121 -1.17 1.88 -10.79
CA LYS A 121 -0.91 2.85 -9.73
C LYS A 121 0.00 2.21 -8.68
N ARG A 122 0.94 2.97 -8.14
CA ARG A 122 1.82 2.50 -7.07
C ARG A 122 1.00 2.23 -5.80
N CYS A 123 1.30 1.13 -5.14
CA CYS A 123 0.78 0.87 -3.81
C CYS A 123 1.63 1.61 -2.78
N VAL A 124 0.98 2.06 -1.71
CA VAL A 124 1.63 2.83 -0.66
C VAL A 124 2.23 1.88 0.37
N LYS A 125 3.53 2.02 0.65
CA LYS A 125 4.19 1.30 1.73
C LYS A 125 3.83 1.98 3.05
N ILE A 126 3.39 1.19 4.02
CA ILE A 126 2.98 1.67 5.34
C ILE A 126 4.20 1.71 6.24
N LEU A 127 4.31 2.80 7.01
CA LEU A 127 5.28 2.89 8.09
C LEU A 127 4.72 2.08 9.27
N ASP A 128 5.26 0.89 9.52
CA ASP A 128 4.84 0.10 10.69
C ASP A 128 5.39 0.77 11.95
N SER A 129 4.51 1.07 12.92
CA SER A 129 4.86 1.68 14.21
C SER A 129 5.87 0.87 15.06
N THR A 130 6.19 -0.36 14.66
CA THR A 130 7.20 -1.21 15.30
C THR A 130 8.62 -0.95 14.81
N ASP A 131 8.82 -0.16 13.76
CA ASP A 131 10.14 0.30 13.34
C ASP A 131 10.59 1.50 14.20
N GLU A 132 10.66 1.29 15.52
CA GLU A 132 11.33 2.19 16.49
C GLU A 132 12.82 2.41 16.15
N SER A 133 13.37 1.67 15.19
CA SER A 133 14.73 1.83 14.67
C SER A 133 14.95 3.16 13.92
N TRP A 134 13.89 3.87 13.51
CA TRP A 134 14.03 5.18 12.86
C TRP A 134 14.23 6.34 13.84
N ILE A 135 14.01 6.14 15.14
CA ILE A 135 14.20 7.22 16.14
C ILE A 135 15.70 7.50 16.39
N ALA A 136 16.62 6.64 15.93
CA ALA A 136 18.05 6.78 16.21
C ALA A 136 18.88 7.59 15.18
N SER A 137 18.29 8.13 14.11
CA SER A 137 19.04 8.98 13.16
C SER A 137 18.43 10.36 13.00
N GLN A 138 18.46 11.15 14.07
CA GLN A 138 18.33 12.60 13.97
C GLN A 138 19.50 13.19 13.19
N THR A 139 19.38 13.31 11.87
CA THR A 139 19.91 14.47 11.14
C THR A 139 19.29 14.61 9.75
N ILE A 140 18.70 15.79 9.50
CA ILE A 140 18.43 16.44 8.21
C ILE A 140 17.24 15.90 7.41
N SER A 141 16.10 16.60 7.55
CA SER A 141 14.93 16.55 6.65
C SER A 141 14.27 15.18 6.48
N SER A 142 13.90 14.52 7.58
CA SER A 142 12.94 13.41 7.48
C SER A 142 11.60 13.96 6.96
N PRO A 143 11.04 13.38 5.88
CA PRO A 143 9.73 13.77 5.38
C PRO A 143 8.70 13.60 6.49
N VAL A 144 7.82 14.59 6.66
CA VAL A 144 6.72 14.48 7.62
C VAL A 144 5.77 13.40 7.10
N PRO A 145 5.54 12.29 7.85
CA PRO A 145 4.65 11.23 7.42
C PRO A 145 3.29 11.78 7.05
N LYS A 146 2.79 11.42 5.87
CA LYS A 146 1.45 11.79 5.41
C LYS A 146 0.46 10.71 5.82
N THR A 147 -0.78 11.11 6.08
CA THR A 147 -1.85 10.17 6.40
C THR A 147 -2.52 9.69 5.13
N TYR A 148 -2.38 8.40 4.82
CA TYR A 148 -3.07 7.76 3.70
C TYR A 148 -4.55 7.58 4.00
N GLY A 149 -4.86 7.12 5.22
CA GLY A 149 -6.21 6.73 5.59
C GLY A 149 -6.30 6.09 6.98
N TYR A 150 -7.37 5.33 7.18
CA TYR A 150 -7.64 4.64 8.44
C TYR A 150 -7.88 3.15 8.20
N ASP A 151 -7.22 2.30 8.98
CA ASP A 151 -7.54 0.87 9.08
C ASP A 151 -8.56 0.62 10.20
N CYS A 152 -9.77 0.29 9.78
CA CYS A 152 -10.86 -0.11 10.65
C CYS A 152 -11.01 -1.64 10.65
N ASN A 153 -10.08 -2.37 11.27
CA ASN A 153 -10.08 -3.84 11.33
C ASN A 153 -10.06 -4.50 9.94
N PHE A 154 -8.98 -4.25 9.20
CA PHE A 154 -8.71 -4.65 7.81
C PHE A 154 -9.64 -4.02 6.77
N THR A 155 -10.40 -3.00 7.16
CA THR A 155 -11.23 -2.21 6.24
C THR A 155 -10.62 -0.83 6.09
N ILE A 156 -10.04 -0.57 4.91
CA ILE A 156 -9.30 0.66 4.67
C ILE A 156 -10.22 1.79 4.17
N PHE A 157 -10.18 2.91 4.87
CA PHE A 157 -10.85 4.15 4.49
C PHE A 157 -9.80 5.18 4.05
N ILE A 158 -9.76 5.48 2.76
CA ILE A 158 -8.85 6.49 2.20
C ILE A 158 -9.23 7.87 2.77
N LEU A 159 -8.25 8.62 3.26
CA LEU A 159 -8.48 9.90 3.94
C LEU A 159 -9.23 10.88 3.03
N GLU A 160 -8.80 11.01 1.77
CA GLU A 160 -9.40 11.94 0.83
C GLU A 160 -10.87 11.60 0.53
N GLU A 161 -11.19 10.32 0.24
CA GLU A 161 -12.58 9.87 0.02
C GLU A 161 -13.44 10.13 1.27
N THR A 162 -12.88 9.87 2.45
CA THR A 162 -13.56 10.04 3.74
C THR A 162 -13.85 11.51 4.04
N LEU A 163 -12.87 12.39 3.82
CA LEU A 163 -13.05 13.83 4.00
C LEU A 163 -14.02 14.42 2.99
N GLN A 164 -13.98 13.97 1.73
CA GLN A 164 -14.95 14.40 0.71
C GLN A 164 -16.37 13.97 1.09
N PHE A 165 -16.55 12.71 1.52
CA PHE A 165 -17.83 12.23 2.02
C PHE A 165 -18.29 13.04 3.24
N TYR A 166 -17.39 13.29 4.19
CA TYR A 166 -17.69 14.07 5.38
C TYR A 166 -18.12 15.51 5.06
N ARG A 167 -17.45 16.19 4.12
CA ARG A 167 -17.83 17.54 3.67
C ARG A 167 -19.25 17.56 3.08
N LYS A 168 -19.57 16.59 2.22
CA LYS A 168 -20.93 16.42 1.66
C LYS A 168 -21.96 16.15 2.76
N LEU A 169 -21.60 15.31 3.74
CA LEU A 169 -22.45 15.02 4.87
C LEU A 169 -22.69 16.28 5.71
N LYS A 170 -21.64 17.03 6.05
CA LYS A 170 -21.69 18.27 6.84
C LYS A 170 -22.59 19.34 6.21
N GLN A 171 -22.56 19.50 4.89
CA GLN A 171 -23.49 20.37 4.16
C GLN A 171 -24.95 19.92 4.29
N LYS A 172 -25.19 18.61 4.40
CA LYS A 172 -26.53 18.05 4.60
C LYS A 172 -26.98 18.07 6.05
N ILE A 173 -26.08 18.22 7.04
CA ILE A 173 -26.46 18.29 8.46
C ILE A 173 -27.38 19.49 8.73
N SER A 174 -27.24 20.59 7.99
CA SER A 174 -28.15 21.73 8.08
C SER A 174 -29.54 21.47 7.49
N THR A 175 -29.73 20.40 6.71
CA THR A 175 -30.97 20.11 5.97
C THR A 175 -31.62 18.77 6.33
N LEU A 176 -30.87 17.79 6.86
CA LEU A 176 -31.36 16.46 7.22
C LEU A 176 -31.88 16.38 8.64
N GLU A 177 -32.84 15.48 8.88
CA GLU A 177 -33.22 15.10 10.23
C GLU A 177 -32.01 14.49 10.97
N LYS A 178 -31.82 14.88 12.23
CA LYS A 178 -30.64 14.53 13.07
C LYS A 178 -30.32 13.03 13.15
N TRP A 179 -31.27 12.14 12.85
CA TRP A 179 -31.10 10.69 12.96
C TRP A 179 -30.29 10.07 11.81
N GLU A 180 -30.42 10.56 10.56
CA GLU A 180 -29.64 10.02 9.44
C GLU A 180 -28.15 10.34 9.59
N VAL A 181 -27.86 11.54 10.07
CA VAL A 181 -26.49 12.01 10.36
C VAL A 181 -25.84 11.15 11.46
N ARG A 182 -26.60 10.82 12.52
CA ARG A 182 -26.13 9.96 13.63
C ARG A 182 -25.76 8.55 13.19
N LYS A 183 -26.25 8.07 12.04
CA LYS A 183 -25.83 6.76 11.52
C LYS A 183 -24.36 6.75 11.11
N HIS A 184 -23.88 7.87 10.57
CA HIS A 184 -22.55 7.96 9.94
C HIS A 184 -21.52 8.71 10.79
N ILE A 185 -21.96 9.53 11.75
CA ILE A 185 -21.08 10.32 12.62
C ILE A 185 -21.22 9.86 14.08
N LEU A 186 -20.08 9.77 14.76
CA LEU A 186 -20.00 9.63 16.21
C LEU A 186 -19.30 10.87 16.80
N THR A 187 -20.04 11.64 17.61
CA THR A 187 -19.46 12.76 18.36
C THR A 187 -18.75 12.24 19.60
N ILE A 188 -17.51 12.67 19.81
CA ILE A 188 -16.68 12.31 20.95
C ILE A 188 -16.58 13.51 21.89
N TYR A 189 -16.98 13.34 23.14
CA TYR A 189 -16.99 14.40 24.15
C TYR A 189 -15.78 14.37 25.11
N SER A 190 -14.94 13.32 25.08
CA SER A 190 -13.76 13.15 25.95
C SER A 190 -12.65 12.34 25.25
N THR A 191 -11.39 12.49 25.69
CA THR A 191 -10.24 11.66 25.25
C THR A 191 -10.38 10.19 25.61
N GLU A 192 -11.28 9.85 26.53
CA GLU A 192 -11.68 8.48 26.82
C GLU A 192 -12.96 8.13 26.04
N PHE A 193 -12.83 7.16 25.14
CA PHE A 193 -13.83 6.72 24.15
C PHE A 193 -15.03 5.98 24.76
N GLY A 194 -15.50 6.39 25.92
CA GLY A 194 -16.64 5.81 26.59
C GLY A 194 -17.83 6.74 26.51
N GLU A 195 -18.69 6.58 25.49
CA GLU A 195 -20.08 6.98 25.70
C GLU A 195 -21.09 6.00 25.11
N ARG A 196 -21.95 5.53 26.03
CA ARG A 196 -23.05 4.58 25.86
C ARG A 196 -24.22 5.29 25.18
N THR A 197 -24.24 5.35 23.85
CA THR A 197 -25.49 5.65 23.13
C THR A 197 -26.12 4.37 22.61
N SER A 198 -27.31 4.08 23.15
CA SER A 198 -28.36 3.14 22.71
C SER A 198 -28.07 2.23 21.50
N LEU A 199 -28.23 0.93 21.74
CA LEU A 199 -28.17 -0.21 20.83
C LEU A 199 -29.21 -0.12 19.69
N ASP A 200 -28.99 0.75 18.71
CA ASP A 200 -29.71 0.67 17.45
C ASP A 200 -29.01 -0.37 16.55
N LYS A 201 -29.67 -1.52 16.37
CA LYS A 201 -29.21 -2.68 15.59
C LYS A 201 -29.04 -2.38 14.08
N LEU A 202 -29.46 -1.21 13.62
CA LEU A 202 -29.45 -0.75 12.22
C LEU A 202 -28.22 0.10 11.85
N GLN A 203 -27.24 0.23 12.75
CA GLN A 203 -26.12 1.14 12.58
C GLN A 203 -24.96 0.50 11.84
N THR A 204 -24.37 1.23 10.89
CA THR A 204 -23.16 0.78 10.17
C THR A 204 -22.03 0.52 11.16
N PRO A 205 -21.21 -0.52 10.94
CA PRO A 205 -20.11 -0.86 11.86
C PRO A 205 -18.96 0.15 11.83
N TYR A 206 -18.98 1.13 10.92
CA TYR A 206 -17.97 2.17 10.76
C TYR A 206 -18.61 3.56 10.84
N ARG A 207 -17.90 4.50 11.46
CA ARG A 207 -18.33 5.89 11.62
C ARG A 207 -17.17 6.87 11.54
N ILE A 208 -17.50 8.09 11.15
CA ILE A 208 -16.61 9.25 11.26
C ILE A 208 -16.67 9.77 12.70
N ALA A 209 -15.51 9.85 13.34
CA ALA A 209 -15.35 10.48 14.63
C ALA A 209 -15.24 11.99 14.47
N VAL A 210 -16.01 12.74 15.26
CA VAL A 210 -15.95 14.20 15.28
C VAL A 210 -15.95 14.75 16.70
N ASP A 211 -15.43 15.95 16.89
CA ASP A 211 -15.56 16.68 18.15
C ASP A 211 -16.95 17.34 18.30
N LYS A 212 -17.17 18.04 19.43
CA LYS A 212 -18.40 18.82 19.70
C LYS A 212 -18.70 19.88 18.63
N ASN A 213 -17.70 20.37 17.92
CA ASN A 213 -17.81 21.40 16.88
C ASN A 213 -17.93 20.81 15.47
N LEU A 214 -18.09 19.48 15.34
CA LEU A 214 -18.08 18.78 14.06
C LEU A 214 -16.76 19.02 13.31
N ILE A 215 -15.64 18.92 14.02
CA ILE A 215 -14.29 18.83 13.48
C ILE A 215 -13.97 17.34 13.34
N PHE A 216 -13.47 16.95 12.18
CA PHE A 216 -13.09 15.57 11.89
C PHE A 216 -11.91 15.13 12.78
N LEU A 217 -12.08 14.02 13.50
CA LEU A 217 -11.06 13.45 14.38
C LEU A 217 -10.52 12.10 13.87
N GLY A 218 -11.14 11.52 12.85
CA GLY A 218 -10.74 10.24 12.25
C GLY A 218 -11.91 9.29 12.04
N MET A 219 -11.60 8.00 11.99
CA MET A 219 -12.58 6.92 11.83
C MET A 219 -12.67 6.05 13.09
N MET A 220 -13.84 5.44 13.28
CA MET A 220 -14.09 4.47 14.33
C MET A 220 -14.87 3.28 13.79
N TYR A 221 -14.67 2.13 14.41
CA TYR A 221 -15.37 0.91 14.08
C TYR A 221 -15.92 0.23 15.32
N ARG A 222 -16.96 -0.58 15.13
CA ARG A 222 -17.63 -1.29 16.20
C ARG A 222 -17.16 -2.74 16.24
N LEU A 223 -16.64 -3.15 17.40
CA LEU A 223 -16.32 -4.55 17.71
C LEU A 223 -17.22 -5.00 18.86
N GLY A 224 -18.27 -5.75 18.54
CA GLY A 224 -19.30 -6.13 19.51
C GLY A 224 -20.07 -4.91 20.04
N SER A 225 -20.02 -4.70 21.36
CA SER A 225 -20.64 -3.55 22.03
C SER A 225 -19.75 -2.30 22.08
N HIS A 226 -18.49 -2.40 21.70
CA HIS A 226 -17.50 -1.33 21.91
C HIS A 226 -17.14 -0.66 20.59
N TRP A 227 -17.02 0.67 20.64
CA TRP A 227 -16.41 1.45 19.58
C TRP A 227 -14.91 1.52 19.81
N LYS A 228 -14.13 1.28 18.76
CA LYS A 228 -12.68 1.38 18.75
C LYS A 228 -12.26 2.42 17.71
N ARG A 229 -11.17 3.13 17.98
CA ARG A 229 -10.53 4.01 17.01
C ARG A 229 -9.89 3.16 15.92
N CYS A 230 -10.05 3.57 14.67
CA CYS A 230 -9.33 2.96 13.55
C CYS A 230 -7.87 3.43 13.58
N GLU A 231 -6.94 2.54 13.26
CA GLU A 231 -5.52 2.86 13.22
C GLU A 231 -5.24 3.81 12.05
N GLN A 232 -4.41 4.81 12.28
CA GLN A 232 -4.02 5.75 11.25
C GLN A 232 -2.95 5.11 10.37
N ILE A 233 -3.17 5.09 9.06
CA ILE A 233 -2.19 4.58 8.11
C ILE A 233 -1.34 5.76 7.67
N GLU A 234 -0.08 5.73 8.08
CA GLU A 234 0.92 6.70 7.69
C GLU A 234 1.79 6.15 6.57
N TYR A 235 2.22 7.05 5.70
CA TYR A 235 3.12 6.73 4.61
C TYR A 235 4.12 7.84 4.40
N ASP A 236 5.28 7.46 3.90
CA ASP A 236 6.24 8.40 3.38
C ASP A 236 5.97 8.64 1.89
N ASP A 237 5.86 9.90 1.52
CA ASP A 237 5.66 10.37 0.14
C ASP A 237 6.99 10.80 -0.50
N SER A 238 8.11 10.31 0.04
CA SER A 238 9.40 10.28 -0.65
C SER A 238 9.24 9.55 -1.99
N GLU A 239 8.72 10.27 -2.99
CA GLU A 239 8.93 9.91 -4.39
C GLU A 239 10.45 9.86 -4.65
N PRO A 240 10.95 8.86 -5.38
CA PRO A 240 12.32 8.88 -5.91
C PRO A 240 12.50 10.02 -6.93
#